data_AF-A0A0N8QFQ4-F1
#
_entry.id   AF-A0A0N8QFQ4-F1
#
_cell.length_a   1.000
_cell.length_b   1.000
_cell.length_c   1.000
_cell.angle_alpha   90.00
_cell.angle_beta   90.00
_cell.angle_gamma   90.00
#
_symmetry.space_group_name_H-M   'P 1'
#
loop_
_entity.id
_entity.type
_entity.pdbx_description
1 polymer ?
#
loop_
_entity_poly.entity_id
_entity_poly.type
_entity_poly.pdbx_seq_one_letter_code
_entity_poly.pdbx_strand_id
1 'polypeptide(L)' 'MVTFKEIYMAEVAYYYVYKDAKNEWRWKFVAKNTKTIAVSSESYHNLVDCEHSISLINTQGPSAPVVGDDSFKAARR' A
#
# COMPACT_ATOMS: atom_id res chain seq x y z
N MET A 1 -21.77 -15.08 4.38
CA MET A 1 -20.98 -15.95 3.47
C MET A 1 -19.82 -15.13 2.96
N VAL A 2 -18.59 -15.51 3.31
CA VAL A 2 -17.38 -14.91 2.71
C VAL A 2 -17.23 -15.55 1.33
N THR A 3 -17.07 -14.74 0.29
CA THR A 3 -17.04 -15.21 -1.09
C THR A 3 -15.70 -15.89 -1.42
N PHE A 4 -15.68 -16.85 -2.33
CA PHE A 4 -14.47 -17.60 -2.71
C PHE A 4 -13.32 -16.67 -3.17
N LYS A 5 -13.66 -15.51 -3.75
CA LYS A 5 -12.74 -14.45 -4.14
C LYS A 5 -12.03 -13.82 -2.94
N GLU A 6 -12.74 -13.59 -1.84
CA GLU A 6 -12.17 -13.04 -0.60
C GLU A 6 -11.23 -14.04 0.08
N ILE A 7 -11.55 -15.33 0.02
CA ILE A 7 -10.70 -16.40 0.57
C ILE A 7 -9.38 -16.50 -0.21
N TYR A 8 -9.42 -16.46 -1.55
CA TYR A 8 -8.20 -16.49 -2.37
C TYR A 8 -7.33 -15.22 -2.21
N MET A 9 -7.96 -14.05 -2.02
CA MET A 9 -7.23 -12.81 -1.78
C MET A 9 -6.57 -12.78 -0.39
N ALA A 10 -7.02 -13.59 0.57
CA ALA A 10 -6.39 -13.68 1.90
C ALA A 10 -5.06 -14.45 1.91
N GLU A 11 -4.74 -15.21 0.86
CA GLU A 11 -3.47 -15.97 0.79
C GLU A 11 -2.28 -15.13 0.30
N VAL A 12 -2.55 -13.96 -0.31
CA VAL A 12 -1.54 -13.09 -0.92
C VAL A 12 -1.70 -11.64 -0.45
N ALA A 13 -0.60 -10.89 -0.45
CA ALA A 13 -0.67 -9.45 -0.26
C ALA A 13 -0.91 -8.78 -1.62
N TYR A 14 -1.72 -7.72 -1.66
CA TYR A 14 -2.10 -7.07 -2.91
C TYR A 14 -2.35 -5.57 -2.74
N TYR A 15 -2.20 -4.83 -3.84
CA TYR A 15 -2.67 -3.46 -3.96
C TYR A 15 -4.11 -3.46 -4.47
N TYR A 16 -5.00 -2.79 -3.76
CA TYR A 16 -6.37 -2.54 -4.20
C TYR A 16 -6.47 -1.11 -4.71
N VAL A 17 -6.59 -0.95 -6.03
CA VAL A 17 -6.75 0.33 -6.73
C VAL A 17 -8.22 0.63 -6.89
N TYR A 18 -8.64 1.85 -6.57
CA TYR A 18 -10.04 2.27 -6.60
C TYR A 18 -10.15 3.78 -6.85
N LYS A 19 -11.36 4.24 -7.16
CA LYS A 19 -11.69 5.67 -7.18
C LYS A 19 -12.31 6.11 -5.87
N ASP A 20 -11.86 7.25 -5.36
CA ASP A 20 -12.44 7.87 -4.17
C ASP A 20 -13.70 8.70 -4.51
N ALA A 21 -14.27 9.35 -3.49
CA ALA A 21 -15.47 10.19 -3.63
C ALA A 21 -15.29 11.40 -4.56
N LYS A 22 -14.04 11.81 -4.84
CA LYS A 22 -13.70 12.89 -5.78
C LYS A 22 -13.41 12.38 -7.19
N ASN A 23 -13.65 11.09 -7.45
CA ASN A 23 -13.40 10.44 -8.73
C ASN A 23 -11.91 10.37 -9.10
N GLU A 24 -11.03 10.49 -8.11
CA GLU A 24 -9.57 10.36 -8.24
C GLU A 24 -9.12 8.94 -7.87
N TRP A 25 -8.05 8.47 -8.50
CA TRP A 25 -7.47 7.16 -8.23
C TRP A 25 -6.68 7.15 -6.93
N ARG A 26 -6.86 6.09 -6.16
CA ARG A 26 -6.12 5.78 -4.95
C ARG A 26 -5.79 4.29 -4.91
N TRP A 27 -4.83 3.93 -4.07
CA TRP A 27 -4.58 2.53 -3.74
C TRP A 27 -4.49 2.32 -2.23
N LYS A 28 -4.76 1.09 -1.81
CA LYS A 28 -4.43 0.59 -0.46
C LYS A 28 -3.70 -0.74 -0.56
N PHE A 29 -2.71 -0.95 0.28
CA PHE A 29 -1.99 -2.21 0.37
C PHE A 29 -2.62 -3.07 1.46
N VAL A 30 -3.15 -4.21 1.05
CA VAL A 30 -3.77 -5.21 1.91
C VAL A 30 -2.77 -6.34 2.13
N ALA A 31 -2.38 -6.54 3.38
CA ALA A 31 -1.50 -7.62 3.78
C ALA A 31 -2.23 -8.97 3.77
N LYS A 32 -1.49 -10.09 3.80
CA LYS A 32 -2.05 -11.45 3.84
C LYS A 32 -3.04 -11.67 4.98
N ASN A 33 -2.87 -10.99 6.10
CA ASN A 33 -3.82 -11.04 7.21
C ASN A 33 -5.10 -10.21 6.96
N THR A 34 -5.37 -9.82 5.70
CA THR A 34 -6.50 -9.00 5.23
C THR A 34 -6.56 -7.58 5.79
N LYS A 35 -5.54 -7.14 6.55
CA LYS A 35 -5.49 -5.78 7.08
C LYS A 35 -4.85 -4.85 6.07
N THR A 36 -5.44 -3.66 5.95
CA THR A 36 -4.80 -2.55 5.24
C THR A 36 -3.68 -2.00 6.13
N ILE A 37 -2.44 -1.98 5.63
CA ILE A 37 -1.28 -1.48 6.40
C ILE A 37 -0.59 -0.27 5.74
N ALA A 38 -0.93 0.03 4.48
CA ALA A 38 -0.51 1.25 3.81
C ALA A 38 -1.62 1.74 2.87
N VAL A 39 -1.66 3.05 2.64
CA VAL A 39 -2.59 3.73 1.73
C VAL A 39 -1.82 4.73 0.90
N SER A 40 -2.34 5.09 -0.26
CA SER A 40 -1.79 6.19 -1.05
C SER A 40 -1.93 7.49 -0.26
N SER A 41 -0.79 8.16 -0.01
CA SER A 41 -0.75 9.50 0.57
C SER A 41 -1.42 10.52 -0.34
N GLU A 42 -1.27 10.33 -1.65
CA GLU A 42 -1.82 11.18 -2.69
C GLU A 42 -3.03 10.51 -3.38
N SER A 43 -3.82 11.35 -4.04
CA SER A 43 -4.79 10.93 -5.04
C SER A 43 -4.28 11.32 -6.43
N TYR A 44 -4.67 10.56 -7.45
CA TYR A 44 -4.17 10.72 -8.80
C TYR A 44 -5.31 10.92 -9.79
N HIS A 45 -5.19 11.87 -10.71
CA HIS A 45 -6.19 12.04 -11.76
C HIS A 45 -6.14 10.91 -12.80
N ASN A 46 -4.94 10.43 -13.15
CA ASN A 46 -4.74 9.33 -14.10
C ASN A 46 -4.43 8.01 -13.39
N LEU A 47 -4.93 6.91 -13.93
CA LEU A 47 -4.66 5.56 -13.42
C LEU A 47 -3.17 5.21 -13.51
N VAL A 48 -2.52 5.60 -14.61
CA VAL A 48 -1.10 5.31 -14.85
C VAL A 48 -0.21 5.92 -13.77
N ASP A 49 -0.51 7.14 -13.32
CA ASP A 49 0.24 7.80 -12.25
C ASP A 49 0.06 7.05 -10.92
N CYS A 50 -1.16 6.59 -10.64
CA CYS A 50 -1.48 5.75 -9.48
C CYS A 50 -0.69 4.42 -9.52
N GLU A 51 -0.66 3.73 -10.66
CA GLU A 51 0.09 2.47 -10.84
C GLU A 51 1.61 2.71 -10.78
N HIS A 52 2.08 3.84 -11.29
CA HIS A 52 3.48 4.22 -11.20
C HIS A 52 3.93 4.37 -9.74
N SER A 53 3.11 4.97 -8.88
CA SER A 53 3.41 5.06 -7.44
C SER A 53 3.59 3.69 -6.78
N ILE A 54 2.77 2.69 -7.18
CA ILE A 54 2.89 1.30 -6.71
C ILE A 54 4.19 0.68 -7.21
N SER A 55 4.55 0.92 -8.48
CA SER A 55 5.79 0.46 -9.08
C SER A 55 7.03 0.98 -8.33
N LEU A 56 7.03 2.25 -7.93
CA LEU A 56 8.11 2.83 -7.12
C LEU A 56 8.28 2.10 -5.79
N ILE A 57 7.17 1.77 -5.10
CA ILE A 57 7.24 1.00 -3.85
C ILE A 57 7.78 -0.41 -4.09
N ASN A 58 7.31 -1.10 -5.13
CA ASN A 58 7.76 -2.46 -5.42
C ASN A 58 9.25 -2.53 -5.84
N THR A 59 9.76 -1.47 -6.47
CA THR A 59 11.14 -1.42 -6.96
C THR A 59 12.12 -0.89 -5.91
N GLN A 60 11.74 0.11 -5.12
CA GLN A 60 12.62 0.76 -4.15
C GLN A 60 12.40 0.26 -2.72
N GLY A 61 11.16 -0.10 -2.37
CA GLY A 61 10.76 -0.48 -1.01
C GLY A 61 11.48 -1.70 -0.44
N PRO A 62 11.62 -2.83 -1.16
CA PRO A 62 12.23 -4.05 -0.61
C PRO A 62 13.67 -3.87 -0.09
N SER A 63 14.41 -2.89 -0.62
CA SER A 63 15.82 -2.62 -0.25
C SER A 63 16.01 -1.27 0.46
N ALA A 64 14.95 -0.50 0.68
CA ALA A 64 15.05 0.81 1.31
C ALA A 64 15.55 0.68 2.78
N PRO A 65 16.58 1.43 3.20
CA PRO A 65 17.03 1.42 4.58
C PRO A 65 16.00 2.08 5.50
N VAL A 66 15.85 1.53 6.72
CA VAL A 66 15.06 2.19 7.77
C VAL A 66 15.93 3.28 8.40
N VAL A 67 15.52 4.53 8.22
CA VAL A 67 16.16 5.72 8.81
C VAL A 67 15.20 6.38 9.78
N GLY A 68 15.71 6.79 10.94
CA GLY A 68 14.93 7.48 11.96
C GLY A 68 15.65 8.67 12.56
N ASP A 69 14.86 9.54 13.19
CA ASP A 69 15.34 10.72 13.91
C ASP A 69 16.04 10.35 15.23
N ASP A 70 16.33 11.34 16.05
CA ASP A 70 16.99 11.10 17.34
C ASP A 70 16.09 10.35 18.33
N SER A 71 14.77 10.51 18.25
CA SER A 71 13.79 9.74 19.02
C SER A 71 13.85 8.25 18.68
N PHE A 72 13.90 7.92 17.39
CA PHE A 72 14.07 6.54 16.91
C PHE A 72 15.38 5.93 17.40
N LYS A 73 16.48 6.67 17.30
CA LYS A 73 17.80 6.19 17.77
C LYS A 73 17.80 5.96 19.27
N ALA A 74 17.19 6.85 20.05
CA ALA A 74 17.11 6.72 21.50
C ALA A 74 16.30 5.48 21.93
N ALA A 75 15.18 5.20 21.25
CA ALA A 75 14.32 4.04 21.55
C ALA A 75 14.93 2.68 21.15
N ARG A 76 16.03 2.69 20.39
CA ARG A 76 16.74 1.48 19.91
C ARG A 76 18.06 1.20 20.64
N ARG A 77 18.44 2.07 21.59
CA ARG A 77 19.57 1.86 22.50
C ARG A 77 19.17 0.96 23.66
#